data_AF-A0A444IV19-F1
#
_entry.id   AF-A0A444IV19-F1
#
_cell.length_a   1.000
_cell.length_b   1.000
_cell.length_c   1.000
_cell.angle_alpha   90.00
_cell.angle_beta   90.00
_cell.angle_gamma   90.00
#
_symmetry.space_group_name_H-M   'P 1'
#
loop_
_entity.id
_entity.type
_entity.pdbx_description
1 polymer ?
#
loop_
_entity_poly.entity_id
_entity_poly.type
_entity_poly.pdbx_seq_one_letter_code
_entity_poly.pdbx_strand_id
1 'polypeptide(L)' 'MKTAVSIPNKLFDAADNYAKKHGFSRSHLYAKALATFLEQHPADYITDQLNKVYPDESSQLDQVVFDMQMNTIEKEEW' A
#
# COMPACT_ATOMS: atom_id res chain seq x y z
N MET A 1 10.33 -16.57 2.58
CA MET A 1 9.74 -17.07 3.85
C MET A 1 8.59 -18.03 3.55
N LYS A 2 8.27 -18.96 4.46
CA LYS A 2 7.09 -19.84 4.35
C LYS A 2 6.14 -19.51 5.51
N THR A 3 4.87 -19.27 5.19
CA THR A 3 3.82 -18.95 6.16
C THR A 3 2.59 -19.78 5.83
N ALA A 4 1.92 -20.30 6.85
CA ALA A 4 0.62 -20.96 6.70
C ALA A 4 -0.49 -19.90 6.78
N VAL A 5 -1.43 -19.94 5.84
CA VAL A 5 -2.59 -19.04 5.79
C VAL A 5 -3.86 -19.88 5.71
N SER A 6 -4.85 -19.53 6.53
CA SER A 6 -6.17 -20.15 6.50
C SER A 6 -7.03 -19.45 5.45
N ILE A 7 -7.62 -20.23 4.54
CA ILE A 7 -8.53 -19.75 3.49
C ILE A 7 -9.72 -20.70 3.36
N PRO A 8 -10.86 -20.25 2.81
CA PRO A 8 -12.02 -21.13 2.59
C PRO A 8 -11.67 -22.31 1.66
N ASN A 9 -12.18 -23.51 1.99
CA ASN A 9 -11.91 -24.73 1.21
C ASN A 9 -12.23 -24.56 -0.28
N LYS A 10 -13.37 -23.93 -0.61
CA LYS A 10 -13.77 -23.69 -2.01
C LYS A 10 -12.72 -22.87 -2.79
N LEU A 11 -12.10 -21.89 -2.13
CA LEU A 11 -11.07 -21.06 -2.74
C LEU A 11 -9.78 -21.86 -2.93
N PHE A 12 -9.40 -22.66 -1.92
CA PHE A 12 -8.26 -23.55 -2.00
C PHE A 12 -8.36 -24.52 -3.18
N ASP A 13 -9.51 -25.18 -3.34
CA ASP A 13 -9.73 -26.16 -4.41
C ASP A 13 -9.70 -25.51 -5.80
N ALA A 14 -10.30 -24.32 -5.93
CA ALA A 14 -10.27 -23.55 -7.18
C ALA A 14 -8.84 -23.15 -7.55
N ALA A 15 -8.07 -22.64 -6.58
CA ALA A 15 -6.68 -22.24 -6.76
C ALA A 15 -5.77 -23.43 -7.12
N ASP A 16 -5.96 -24.58 -6.46
CA ASP A 16 -5.22 -25.82 -6.74
C ASP A 16 -5.46 -26.30 -8.18
N ASN A 17 -6.73 -26.36 -8.58
CA ASN A 17 -7.10 -26.78 -9.93
C ASN A 17 -6.57 -25.82 -11.00
N TYR A 18 -6.64 -24.51 -10.76
CA TYR A 18 -6.11 -23.51 -11.67
C TYR A 18 -4.59 -23.65 -11.83
N ALA A 19 -3.86 -23.76 -10.72
CA ALA A 19 -2.40 -23.88 -10.73
C ALA A 19 -1.93 -25.14 -11.46
N LYS A 20 -2.57 -26.29 -11.18
CA LYS A 20 -2.30 -27.55 -11.88
C LYS A 20 -2.52 -27.45 -13.39
N LYS A 21 -3.64 -26.86 -13.82
CA LYS A 21 -3.96 -26.68 -15.25
C LYS A 21 -2.95 -25.81 -16.00
N HIS A 22 -2.28 -24.89 -15.30
CA HIS A 22 -1.35 -23.93 -15.90
C HIS A 22 0.13 -24.24 -15.58
N GLY A 23 0.42 -25.41 -15.00
CA GLY A 23 1.79 -25.89 -14.82
C GLY A 23 2.62 -25.15 -13.78
N PHE A 24 1.99 -24.48 -12.80
CA PHE A 24 2.70 -23.83 -11.69
C PHE A 24 2.16 -24.27 -10.33
N SER A 25 2.90 -23.96 -9.27
CA SER A 25 2.49 -24.32 -7.91
C SER A 25 1.42 -23.37 -7.37
N ARG A 26 0.56 -23.87 -6.49
CA ARG A 26 -0.39 -23.03 -5.73
C ARG A 26 0.30 -21.85 -5.03
N SER A 27 1.45 -22.09 -4.42
CA SER A 27 2.20 -21.04 -3.72
C SER A 27 2.66 -19.93 -4.69
N HIS A 28 3.02 -20.29 -5.93
CA HIS A 28 3.32 -19.31 -6.97
C HIS A 28 2.09 -18.47 -7.34
N LEU A 29 0.91 -19.11 -7.46
CA LEU A 29 -0.34 -18.40 -7.71
C LEU A 29 -0.66 -17.39 -6.62
N TYR A 30 -0.58 -17.81 -5.35
CA TYR A 30 -0.86 -16.93 -4.22
C TYR A 30 0.14 -15.77 -4.12
N ALA A 31 1.42 -16.05 -4.33
CA ALA A 31 2.44 -15.00 -4.34
C ALA A 31 2.17 -13.97 -5.44
N LYS A 32 1.83 -14.44 -6.66
CA LYS A 32 1.49 -13.55 -7.77
C LYS A 32 0.23 -12.72 -7.48
N ALA A 33 -0.82 -13.34 -6.95
CA ALA A 33 -2.05 -12.65 -6.59
C ALA A 33 -1.82 -11.56 -5.53
N LEU A 34 -1.01 -11.86 -4.50
CA LEU A 34 -0.64 -10.89 -3.48
C LEU A 34 0.17 -9.72 -4.05
N ALA A 35 1.16 -10.01 -4.90
CA ALA A 35 1.96 -8.96 -5.55
C ALA A 35 1.06 -8.03 -6.38
N THR A 36 0.22 -8.59 -7.26
CA THR A 36 -0.70 -7.80 -8.08
C THR A 36 -1.70 -7.00 -7.25
N PHE A 37 -2.23 -7.57 -6.15
CA PHE A 37 -3.14 -6.85 -5.27
C PHE A 37 -2.46 -5.65 -4.61
N LEU A 38 -1.22 -5.82 -4.12
CA LEU A 38 -0.45 -4.76 -3.46
C LEU A 38 0.01 -3.68 -4.45
N GLU A 39 0.39 -4.05 -5.67
CA GLU A 39 0.73 -3.08 -6.73
C GLU A 39 -0.47 -2.18 -7.08
N GLN A 40 -1.69 -2.72 -7.01
CA GLN A 40 -2.92 -1.96 -7.26
C GLN A 40 -3.35 -1.09 -6.07
N HIS A 41 -2.82 -1.36 -4.88
CA HIS A 41 -3.16 -0.64 -3.65
C HIS A 41 -1.88 -0.21 -2.92
N PRO A 42 -1.05 0.65 -3.54
CA PRO A 42 0.13 1.13 -2.86
C PRO A 42 -0.31 1.86 -1.59
N ALA A 43 0.31 1.50 -0.46
CA ALA A 43 0.06 2.16 0.82
C ALA A 43 0.27 3.69 0.70
N ASP A 44 1.21 4.07 -0.17
CA ASP A 44 1.56 5.44 -0.46
C ASP A 44 0.81 6.01 -1.68
N TYR A 45 -0.26 5.39 -2.17
CA TYR A 45 -0.99 5.84 -3.37
C TYR A 45 -1.30 7.33 -3.32
N ILE A 46 -1.81 7.82 -2.18
CA ILE A 46 -2.14 9.24 -2.00
C ILE A 46 -0.88 10.10 -2.09
N THR A 47 0.18 9.72 -1.37
CA THR A 47 1.48 10.41 -1.40
C THR A 47 2.05 10.43 -2.82
N ASP A 48 1.97 9.32 -3.56
CA ASP A 48 2.42 9.21 -4.95
C ASP A 48 1.61 10.08 -5.92
N GLN A 49 0.29 10.23 -5.69
CA GLN A 49 -0.51 11.17 -6.47
C GLN A 49 -0.14 12.62 -6.15
N LEU A 50 0.05 12.96 -4.88
CA LEU A 50 0.46 14.31 -4.47
C LEU A 50 1.85 14.66 -5.01
N ASN A 51 2.79 13.72 -4.98
CA ASN A 51 4.14 13.88 -5.54
C ASN A 51 4.16 14.11 -7.05
N LYS A 52 3.08 13.79 -7.79
CA LYS A 52 2.96 14.13 -9.22
C LYS A 52 2.48 15.57 -9.45
N VAL A 53 1.80 16.18 -8.48
CA VAL A 53 1.22 17.53 -8.59
C VAL A 53 2.19 18.59 -8.06
N TYR A 54 2.80 18.31 -6.91
CA TYR A 54 3.72 19.25 -6.26
C TYR A 54 5.13 19.44 -6.88
N PRO A 55 5.53 18.82 -8.02
CA PRO A 55 6.70 19.28 -8.76
C PRO A 55 6.47 20.65 -9.41
N ASP A 56 5.24 20.92 -9.86
CA ASP A 56 4.87 22.14 -10.59
C ASP A 56 4.09 23.12 -9.72
N GLU A 57 3.47 22.65 -8.63
CA GLU A 57 2.77 23.48 -7.65
C GLU A 57 3.48 23.51 -6.30
N SER A 58 3.57 24.68 -5.67
CA SER A 58 4.16 24.81 -4.33
C SER A 58 3.24 24.18 -3.29
N SER A 59 3.76 23.23 -2.51
CA SER A 59 3.09 22.69 -1.32
C SER A 59 3.34 23.51 -0.05
N GLN A 60 4.03 24.65 -0.15
CA GLN A 60 4.37 25.48 1.00
C GLN A 60 3.12 26.20 1.53
N LEU A 61 2.96 26.18 2.85
CA LEU A 61 1.97 27.02 3.52
C LEU A 61 2.41 28.49 3.46
N ASP A 62 1.44 29.40 3.45
CA ASP A 62 1.72 30.81 3.68
C ASP A 62 2.45 30.97 5.03
N GLN A 63 3.55 31.71 5.01
CA GLN A 63 4.44 31.82 6.16
C GLN A 63 3.72 32.36 7.40
N VAL A 64 2.78 33.29 7.23
CA VAL A 64 2.02 33.87 8.34
C VAL A 64 1.11 32.83 8.97
N VAL A 65 0.47 31.99 8.15
CA VAL A 65 -0.40 30.89 8.63
C VAL A 65 0.42 29.82 9.34
N PHE A 66 1.58 29.46 8.79
CA PHE A 66 2.50 28.49 9.40
C PHE A 66 2.97 28.95 10.79
N ASP A 67 3.40 30.21 10.90
CA ASP A 67 3.86 30.79 12.15
C ASP A 67 2.72 30.85 13.19
N MET A 68 1.51 31.24 12.77
CA MET A 68 0.33 31.22 13.64
C MET A 68 0.05 29.81 14.18
N GLN A 69 0.07 28.79 13.31
CA GLN A 69 -0.16 27.39 13.72
C GLN A 69 0.90 26.90 14.70
N MET A 70 2.19 27.16 14.43
CA MET A 70 3.27 26.73 15.32
C MET A 70 3.21 27.37 16.70
N ASN A 71 2.70 28.60 16.80
CA ASN A 71 2.48 29.27 18.08
C ASN A 71 1.29 28.69 18.89
N THR A 72 0.46 27.82 18.32
CA THR A 72 -0.62 27.14 19.06
C THR A 72 -0.18 25.83 19.72
N ILE A 73 0.98 25.29 19.32
CA ILE A 73 1.52 24.06 19.89
C ILE A 73 2.31 24.44 21.15
N GLU A 74 1.99 23.80 22.27
CA GLU A 74 2.69 23.99 23.53
C GLU A 74 4.14 23.53 23.36
N LYS A 75 5.11 24.38 23.71
CA LYS A 75 6.52 24.01 23.64
C LYS A 75 6.84 23.03 24.77
N GLU A 76 7.07 21.76 24.42
CA GLU A 76 7.59 20.78 25.36
C GLU A 76 9.09 21.05 25.61
N GLU A 77 9.46 21.23 26.89
CA GLU A 77 10.84 21.17 27.35
C GLU A 77 11.22 19.69 27.42
N TRP A 78 12.09 19.26 26.50
CA TRP A 78 12.65 17.91 26.44
C TRP A 78 13.98 17.85 27.19
#